data_AF-A0A7V6V4K0-F1
#
_entry.id   AF-A0A7V6V4K0-F1
#
_cell.length_a   1.000
_cell.length_b   1.000
_cell.length_c   1.000
_cell.angle_alpha   90.00
_cell.angle_beta   90.00
_cell.angle_gamma   90.00
#
_symmetry.space_group_name_H-M   'P 1'
#
loop_
_entity.id
_entity.type
_entity.pdbx_description
1 polymer ?
#
loop_
_entity_poly.entity_id
_entity_poly.type
_entity_poly.pdbx_seq_one_letter_code
_entity_poly.pdbx_strand_id
1 'polypeptide(L)'
;MKFAYYPGCSADSSGVEYGMSMVRTAEILGIELFELDDWNCCGATSAHSTDKMLSLALPARNLAIAEKQGMDMLAPCAACYSRHRNVEYVIEHDPDMKHRIEEIIDKKLEGSTQTVSILDVLANKIGPATIASKVTQPLTGMKAACYYGCLLVRPVEYTGYDDPEDPQTMDEVMKALGADVLDWSHKVECCGAAMVTSRPDVGNRMLYHVLQGAKESGAECIVTACPLCMLNLDMRQAAVEKEYHTKFNLPIYYVTELLAFACGDAPETVGINKHFVDAIPYLNEVKKRAAEAEAQARAQQDKKETVTEDPELLQKKINSMIKAFEKGPDKMAGRLLDDESRASVLAEIISNDEKKRNKLAELMVSDKDKAVKVADAFVTGELKKRNE
;
A
#
# COMPACT_ATOMS: atom_id res chain seq x y z
N MET A 1 -6.43 15.62 9.59
CA MET A 1 -7.74 14.90 9.61
C MET A 1 -8.05 14.55 11.05
N LYS A 2 -9.32 14.51 11.49
CA LYS A 2 -9.67 14.26 12.91
C LYS A 2 -10.59 13.05 13.02
N PHE A 3 -10.35 12.19 14.01
CA PHE A 3 -11.21 11.05 14.32
C PHE A 3 -11.48 10.95 15.81
N ALA A 4 -12.70 10.53 16.15
CA ALA A 4 -12.99 9.96 17.45
C ALA A 4 -12.30 8.59 17.51
N TYR A 5 -11.33 8.41 18.40
CA TYR A 5 -10.46 7.24 18.42
C TYR A 5 -10.95 6.21 19.43
N TYR A 6 -11.26 5.01 18.94
CA TYR A 6 -11.56 3.85 19.76
C TYR A 6 -10.38 2.87 19.71
N PRO A 7 -9.49 2.86 20.72
CA PRO A 7 -8.31 1.99 20.74
C PRO A 7 -8.69 0.51 20.87
N GLY A 8 -9.79 0.23 21.57
CA GLY A 8 -10.20 -1.12 21.93
C GLY A 8 -9.26 -1.75 22.98
N CYS A 9 -9.67 -2.89 23.53
CA CYS A 9 -8.95 -3.50 24.66
C CYS A 9 -7.56 -4.03 24.32
N SER A 10 -7.30 -4.46 23.09
CA SER A 10 -6.02 -5.07 22.73
C SER A 10 -4.87 -4.06 22.70
N ALA A 11 -5.14 -2.81 22.29
CA ALA A 11 -4.11 -1.77 22.16
C ALA A 11 -3.45 -1.41 23.50
N ASP A 12 -4.14 -1.63 24.63
CA ASP A 12 -3.62 -1.39 25.98
C ASP A 12 -3.18 -2.68 26.71
N SER A 13 -3.26 -3.85 26.06
CA SER A 13 -3.03 -5.13 26.74
C SER A 13 -2.28 -6.16 25.89
N SER A 14 -2.97 -7.01 25.13
CA SER A 14 -2.38 -8.13 24.40
C SER A 14 -1.70 -7.74 23.09
N GLY A 15 -1.85 -6.48 22.65
CA GLY A 15 -1.29 -5.95 21.42
C GLY A 15 -0.85 -4.50 21.58
N VAL A 16 -0.05 -4.22 22.62
CA VAL A 16 0.45 -2.87 22.94
C VAL A 16 1.23 -2.26 21.79
N GLU A 17 1.97 -3.07 21.05
CA GLU A 17 2.68 -2.69 19.83
C GLU A 17 1.72 -2.13 18.74
N TYR A 18 0.46 -2.58 18.71
CA TYR A 18 -0.53 -2.02 17.80
C TYR A 18 -0.93 -0.60 18.21
N GLY A 19 -1.12 -0.35 19.51
CA GLY A 19 -1.38 0.99 20.05
C GLY A 19 -0.21 1.95 19.78
N MET A 20 1.02 1.50 20.06
CA MET A 20 2.25 2.26 19.79
C MET A 20 2.37 2.65 18.31
N SER A 21 2.27 1.67 17.41
CA SER A 21 2.39 1.92 15.97
C SER A 21 1.23 2.74 15.39
N MET A 22 0.03 2.62 15.94
CA MET A 22 -1.13 3.44 15.56
C MET A 22 -0.92 4.93 15.84
N VAL A 23 -0.43 5.28 17.03
CA VAL A 23 -0.14 6.67 17.40
C VAL A 23 0.91 7.25 16.47
N ARG A 24 2.01 6.51 16.23
CA ARG A 24 3.08 6.93 15.31
C ARG A 24 2.59 7.11 13.88
N THR A 25 1.79 6.18 13.39
CA THR A 25 1.14 6.27 12.06
C THR A 25 0.28 7.52 11.95
N ALA A 26 -0.51 7.83 12.98
CA ALA A 26 -1.36 9.02 12.99
C ALA A 26 -0.53 10.31 12.95
N GLU A 27 0.53 10.41 13.76
CA GLU A 27 1.43 11.57 13.77
C GLU A 27 2.10 11.81 12.42
N ILE A 28 2.62 10.74 11.78
CA ILE A 28 3.27 10.80 10.46
C ILE A 28 2.31 11.31 9.38
N LEU A 29 1.04 10.89 9.45
CA LEU A 29 0.00 11.23 8.48
C LEU A 29 -0.77 12.52 8.82
N GLY A 30 -0.47 13.19 9.95
CA GLY A 30 -1.19 14.39 10.38
C GLY A 30 -2.65 14.10 10.74
N ILE A 31 -2.91 12.93 11.34
CA ILE A 31 -4.19 12.53 11.88
C ILE A 31 -4.22 12.87 13.38
N GLU A 32 -5.22 13.64 13.80
CA GLU A 32 -5.49 13.92 15.20
C GLU A 32 -6.48 12.86 15.73
N LEU A 33 -6.04 12.10 16.73
CA LEU A 33 -6.83 11.07 17.40
C LEU A 33 -7.40 11.61 18.71
N PHE A 34 -8.72 11.68 18.82
CA PHE A 34 -9.43 12.08 20.03
C PHE A 34 -10.00 10.83 20.70
N GLU A 35 -9.28 10.27 21.66
CA GLU A 35 -9.73 9.06 22.33
C GLU A 35 -11.12 9.24 22.96
N LEU A 36 -11.96 8.21 22.84
CA LEU A 36 -13.29 8.22 23.44
C LEU A 36 -13.20 8.14 24.96
N ASP A 37 -13.62 9.18 25.67
CA ASP A 37 -13.71 9.11 27.14
C ASP A 37 -14.67 7.99 27.59
N ASP A 38 -14.22 7.18 28.55
CA ASP A 38 -15.01 6.13 29.20
C ASP A 38 -15.56 5.08 28.20
N TRP A 39 -14.78 4.73 27.15
CA TRP A 39 -15.13 3.64 26.23
C TRP A 39 -15.16 2.27 26.93
N ASN A 40 -15.97 1.34 26.42
CA ASN A 40 -15.98 -0.06 26.88
C ASN A 40 -15.57 -1.03 25.77
N CYS A 41 -15.17 -2.26 26.14
CA CYS A 41 -14.90 -3.32 25.17
C CYS A 41 -16.10 -3.53 24.24
N CYS A 42 -15.84 -3.69 22.94
CA CYS A 42 -16.85 -3.89 21.89
C CYS A 42 -17.58 -5.24 21.97
N GLY A 43 -17.18 -6.13 22.89
CA GLY A 43 -17.81 -7.44 23.06
C GLY A 43 -17.45 -8.46 21.98
N ALA A 44 -16.43 -8.18 21.16
CA ALA A 44 -15.92 -9.14 20.17
C ALA A 44 -15.56 -10.49 20.84
N THR A 45 -15.76 -11.58 20.10
CA THR A 45 -15.65 -12.98 20.56
C THR A 45 -16.69 -13.40 21.59
N SER A 46 -16.69 -12.81 22.79
CA SER A 46 -17.47 -13.34 23.91
C SER A 46 -18.95 -12.95 23.85
N ALA A 47 -19.27 -11.65 23.70
CA ALA A 47 -20.65 -11.18 23.80
C ALA A 47 -21.53 -11.69 22.65
N HIS A 48 -21.04 -11.63 21.42
CA HIS A 48 -21.81 -12.11 20.26
C HIS A 48 -22.01 -13.63 20.22
N SER A 49 -21.17 -14.38 20.94
CA SER A 49 -21.34 -15.83 21.08
C SER A 49 -22.35 -16.20 22.17
N THR A 50 -22.67 -15.30 23.09
CA THR A 50 -23.50 -15.59 24.26
C THR A 50 -24.86 -14.90 24.25
N ASP A 51 -24.93 -13.63 23.81
CA ASP A 51 -26.15 -12.84 23.87
C ASP A 51 -26.20 -11.77 22.77
N LYS A 52 -27.28 -11.80 21.97
CA LYS A 52 -27.48 -10.86 20.85
C LYS A 52 -27.58 -9.41 21.34
N MET A 53 -28.31 -9.14 22.42
CA MET A 53 -28.47 -7.78 22.93
C MET A 53 -27.15 -7.24 23.47
N LEU A 54 -26.39 -8.03 24.22
CA LEU A 54 -25.08 -7.64 24.72
C LEU A 54 -24.11 -7.32 23.57
N SER A 55 -24.18 -8.10 22.48
CA SER A 55 -23.35 -7.89 21.28
C SER A 55 -23.63 -6.58 20.54
N LEU A 56 -24.80 -5.98 20.76
CA LEU A 56 -25.21 -4.71 20.17
C LEU A 56 -25.04 -3.55 21.15
N ALA A 57 -25.47 -3.73 22.41
CA ALA A 57 -25.45 -2.68 23.42
C ALA A 57 -24.03 -2.18 23.76
N LEU A 58 -23.05 -3.10 23.83
CA LEU A 58 -21.66 -2.74 24.13
C LEU A 58 -21.04 -1.79 23.09
N PRO A 59 -21.00 -2.13 21.78
CA PRO A 59 -20.53 -1.20 20.75
C PRO A 59 -21.43 0.03 20.58
N ALA A 60 -22.76 -0.10 20.78
CA ALA A 60 -23.67 1.03 20.70
C ALA A 60 -23.38 2.12 21.73
N ARG A 61 -23.00 1.74 22.96
CA ARG A 61 -22.59 2.71 23.98
C ARG A 61 -21.40 3.56 23.51
N ASN A 62 -20.42 2.95 22.85
CA ASN A 62 -19.27 3.68 22.31
C ASN A 62 -19.67 4.60 21.14
N LEU A 63 -20.57 4.16 20.26
CA LEU A 63 -21.11 5.01 19.19
C LEU A 63 -21.82 6.24 19.76
N ALA A 64 -22.67 6.08 20.77
CA ALA A 64 -23.33 7.20 21.44
C ALA A 64 -22.35 8.19 22.11
N ILE A 65 -21.14 7.74 22.46
CA ILE A 65 -20.07 8.62 22.95
C ILE A 65 -19.40 9.34 21.77
N ALA A 66 -19.09 8.61 20.69
CA ALA A 66 -18.47 9.16 19.49
C ALA A 66 -19.36 10.21 18.79
N GLU A 67 -20.67 9.99 18.70
CA GLU A 67 -21.63 10.91 18.09
C GLU A 67 -21.60 12.29 18.74
N LYS A 68 -21.41 12.37 20.06
CA LYS A 68 -21.29 13.65 20.79
C LYS A 68 -20.06 14.46 20.40
N GLN A 69 -19.03 13.80 19.86
CA GLN A 69 -17.83 14.48 19.38
C GLN A 69 -17.98 15.01 17.94
N GLY A 70 -19.03 14.60 17.21
CA GLY A 70 -19.31 15.07 15.85
C GLY A 70 -18.25 14.66 14.83
N MET A 71 -17.60 13.51 15.04
CA MET A 71 -16.54 12.98 14.17
C MET A 71 -16.83 11.52 13.80
N ASP A 72 -16.28 11.07 12.67
CA ASP A 72 -16.16 9.64 12.35
C ASP A 72 -15.34 8.94 13.44
N MET A 73 -15.69 7.69 13.74
CA MET A 73 -14.98 6.88 14.73
C MET A 73 -13.95 5.97 14.06
N LEU A 74 -12.67 6.12 14.40
CA LEU A 74 -11.63 5.19 13.97
C LEU A 74 -11.51 4.03 14.96
N ALA A 75 -11.77 2.81 14.48
CA ALA A 75 -11.54 1.58 15.21
C ALA A 75 -10.49 0.72 14.47
N PRO A 76 -9.21 0.73 14.89
CA PRO A 76 -8.14 0.04 14.17
C PRO A 76 -8.28 -1.48 14.17
N CYS A 77 -8.82 -2.05 15.25
CA CYS A 77 -9.01 -3.49 15.37
C CYS A 77 -10.17 -3.94 14.48
N ALA A 78 -9.92 -4.90 13.58
CA ALA A 78 -10.92 -5.47 12.67
C ALA A 78 -12.21 -5.92 13.37
N ALA A 79 -12.09 -6.59 14.51
CA ALA A 79 -13.25 -7.06 15.26
C ALA A 79 -14.05 -5.90 15.88
N CYS A 80 -13.35 -4.86 16.37
CA CYS A 80 -13.99 -3.66 16.89
C CYS A 80 -14.71 -2.92 15.77
N TYR A 81 -14.05 -2.70 14.64
CA TYR A 81 -14.64 -2.11 13.43
C TYR A 81 -15.93 -2.84 13.02
N SER A 82 -15.86 -4.16 12.83
CA SER A 82 -17.01 -4.98 12.43
C SER A 82 -18.18 -4.92 13.43
N ARG A 83 -17.90 -4.81 14.73
CA ARG A 83 -18.95 -4.72 15.76
C ARG A 83 -19.66 -3.37 15.78
N HIS A 84 -18.95 -2.27 15.60
CA HIS A 84 -19.60 -0.96 15.54
C HIS A 84 -20.36 -0.78 14.23
N ARG A 85 -19.79 -1.18 13.08
CA ARG A 85 -20.49 -1.18 11.78
C ARG A 85 -21.79 -1.99 11.80
N ASN A 86 -21.81 -3.11 12.52
CA ASN A 86 -23.03 -3.90 12.68
C ASN A 86 -24.11 -3.16 13.46
N VAL A 87 -23.75 -2.42 14.51
CA VAL A 87 -24.72 -1.58 15.24
C VAL A 87 -25.24 -0.47 14.32
N GLU A 88 -24.37 0.22 13.60
CA GLU A 88 -24.76 1.25 12.62
C GLU A 88 -25.78 0.70 11.61
N TYR A 89 -25.50 -0.49 11.06
CA TYR A 89 -26.43 -1.19 10.18
C TYR A 89 -27.76 -1.51 10.87
N VAL A 90 -27.74 -2.04 12.10
CA VAL A 90 -28.94 -2.40 12.85
C VAL A 90 -29.79 -1.17 13.17
N ILE A 91 -29.21 -0.05 13.60
CA ILE A 91 -29.98 1.14 13.97
C ILE A 91 -30.62 1.83 12.75
N GLU A 92 -30.04 1.65 11.57
CA GLU A 92 -30.60 2.13 10.30
C GLU A 92 -31.76 1.25 9.82
N HIS A 93 -31.67 -0.08 10.01
CA HIS A 93 -32.61 -1.04 9.41
C HIS A 93 -33.65 -1.63 10.38
N ASP A 94 -33.47 -1.49 11.70
CA ASP A 94 -34.34 -2.06 12.73
C ASP A 94 -34.64 -1.02 13.85
N PRO A 95 -35.64 -0.15 13.64
CA PRO A 95 -36.01 0.89 14.60
C PRO A 95 -36.45 0.36 15.97
N ASP A 96 -37.06 -0.83 16.02
CA ASP A 96 -37.47 -1.46 17.29
C ASP A 96 -36.25 -1.92 18.08
N MET A 97 -35.26 -2.53 17.40
CA MET A 97 -34.00 -2.90 18.03
C MET A 97 -33.21 -1.66 18.47
N LYS A 98 -33.19 -0.60 17.65
CA LYS A 98 -32.61 0.69 18.04
C LYS A 98 -33.20 1.19 19.35
N HIS A 99 -34.53 1.22 19.48
CA HIS A 99 -35.19 1.66 20.70
C HIS A 99 -34.77 0.85 21.93
N ARG A 100 -34.72 -0.49 21.80
CA ARG A 100 -34.27 -1.37 22.91
C ARG A 100 -32.81 -1.13 23.29
N ILE A 101 -31.94 -0.91 22.31
CA ILE A 101 -30.54 -0.58 22.56
C ILE A 101 -30.45 0.73 23.35
N GLU A 102 -31.15 1.78 22.89
CA GLU A 102 -31.18 3.09 23.55
C GLU A 102 -31.66 3.01 25.02
N GLU A 103 -32.69 2.21 25.30
CA GLU A 103 -33.17 1.95 26.66
C GLU A 103 -32.11 1.27 27.54
N ILE A 104 -31.38 0.28 27.01
CA ILE A 104 -30.35 -0.46 27.75
C ILE A 104 -29.14 0.42 28.08
N ILE A 105 -28.69 1.22 27.10
CA ILE A 105 -27.49 2.05 27.26
C ILE A 105 -27.78 3.39 27.92
N ASP A 106 -29.06 3.73 28.14
CA ASP A 106 -29.55 5.01 28.64
C ASP A 106 -29.00 6.21 27.84
N LYS A 107 -28.99 6.07 26.51
CA LYS A 107 -28.51 7.08 25.55
C LYS A 107 -29.27 6.99 24.24
N LYS A 108 -29.43 8.12 23.55
CA LYS A 108 -29.92 8.16 22.17
C LYS A 108 -28.80 7.83 21.19
N LEU A 109 -29.18 7.21 20.08
CA LEU A 109 -28.32 6.94 18.93
C LEU A 109 -28.85 7.72 17.74
N GLU A 110 -28.10 8.69 17.26
CA GLU A 110 -28.52 9.54 16.15
C GLU A 110 -28.21 8.90 14.80
N GLY A 111 -27.20 8.03 14.73
CA GLY A 111 -26.66 7.48 13.48
C GLY A 111 -25.83 8.51 12.72
N SER A 112 -25.25 9.49 13.41
CA SER A 112 -24.54 10.62 12.80
C SER A 112 -23.04 10.38 12.58
N THR A 113 -22.51 9.28 13.12
CA THR A 113 -21.09 8.92 13.04
C THR A 113 -20.94 7.63 12.25
N GLN A 114 -19.90 7.56 11.42
CA GLN A 114 -19.51 6.33 10.74
C GLN A 114 -18.23 5.76 11.37
N THR A 115 -18.23 4.46 11.67
CA THR A 115 -17.01 3.75 12.05
C THR A 115 -16.15 3.46 10.82
N VAL A 116 -14.86 3.73 10.89
CA VAL A 116 -13.90 3.47 9.81
C VAL A 116 -12.77 2.58 10.32
N SER A 117 -12.28 1.68 9.45
CA SER A 117 -11.13 0.84 9.76
C SER A 117 -9.83 1.61 9.46
N ILE A 118 -8.71 1.17 10.04
CA ILE A 118 -7.41 1.78 9.70
C ILE A 118 -7.06 1.59 8.21
N LEU A 119 -7.42 0.44 7.61
CA LEU A 119 -7.13 0.20 6.20
C LEU A 119 -7.93 1.11 5.28
N ASP A 120 -9.21 1.36 5.60
CA ASP A 120 -10.04 2.31 4.84
C ASP A 120 -9.47 3.74 4.96
N VAL A 121 -9.00 4.13 6.15
CA VAL A 121 -8.32 5.42 6.34
C VAL A 121 -7.05 5.51 5.47
N LEU A 122 -6.18 4.50 5.51
CA LEU A 122 -4.91 4.51 4.77
C LEU A 122 -5.12 4.46 3.26
N ALA A 123 -5.99 3.56 2.77
CA ALA A 123 -6.18 3.32 1.36
C ALA A 123 -7.09 4.36 0.69
N ASN A 124 -8.22 4.71 1.32
CA ASN A 124 -9.26 5.52 0.67
C ASN A 124 -9.27 6.98 1.14
N LYS A 125 -9.05 7.26 2.42
CA LYS A 125 -9.09 8.63 2.95
C LYS A 125 -7.77 9.39 2.80
N ILE A 126 -6.63 8.72 3.00
CA ILE A 126 -5.28 9.30 2.84
C ILE A 126 -4.73 9.01 1.44
N GLY A 127 -4.84 7.77 0.98
CA GLY A 127 -4.43 7.35 -0.35
C GLY A 127 -2.97 6.85 -0.43
N PRO A 128 -2.69 5.78 -1.21
CA PRO A 128 -1.35 5.24 -1.40
C PRO A 128 -0.32 6.26 -1.89
N ALA A 129 -0.72 7.20 -2.74
CA ALA A 129 0.18 8.25 -3.26
C ALA A 129 0.70 9.18 -2.14
N THR A 130 -0.18 9.57 -1.21
CA THR A 130 0.21 10.39 -0.05
C THR A 130 1.16 9.60 0.85
N ILE A 131 0.87 8.31 1.09
CA ILE A 131 1.73 7.42 1.88
C ILE A 131 3.11 7.31 1.23
N ALA A 132 3.19 7.01 -0.07
CA ALA A 132 4.44 6.90 -0.81
C ALA A 132 5.30 8.18 -0.71
N SER A 133 4.69 9.36 -0.68
CA SER A 133 5.41 10.63 -0.53
C SER A 133 6.08 10.84 0.84
N LYS A 134 5.66 10.07 1.86
CA LYS A 134 6.22 10.10 3.22
C LYS A 134 7.29 9.03 3.46
N VAL A 135 7.40 8.07 2.56
CA VAL A 135 8.37 6.96 2.69
C VAL A 135 9.78 7.50 2.55
N THR A 136 10.61 7.22 3.56
CA THR A 136 12.04 7.55 3.58
C THR A 136 12.92 6.30 3.55
N GLN A 137 12.37 5.16 3.96
CA GLN A 137 13.02 3.85 3.99
C GLN A 137 12.09 2.83 3.32
N PRO A 138 12.08 2.73 1.97
CA PRO A 138 11.18 1.83 1.27
C PRO A 138 11.46 0.37 1.64
N LEU A 139 10.40 -0.43 1.69
CA LEU A 139 10.43 -1.87 2.02
C LEU A 139 10.84 -2.73 0.82
N THR A 140 11.70 -2.21 -0.04
CA THR A 140 12.12 -2.86 -1.29
C THR A 140 12.77 -4.22 -1.00
N GLY A 141 12.26 -5.26 -1.64
CA GLY A 141 12.70 -6.64 -1.45
C GLY A 141 12.04 -7.35 -0.26
N MET A 142 11.06 -6.74 0.41
CA MET A 142 10.15 -7.42 1.34
C MET A 142 9.10 -8.22 0.57
N LYS A 143 8.97 -9.52 0.85
CA LYS A 143 7.93 -10.38 0.27
C LYS A 143 6.79 -10.60 1.26
N ALA A 144 5.74 -9.80 1.11
CA ALA A 144 4.66 -9.71 2.10
C ALA A 144 3.39 -10.42 1.64
N ALA A 145 2.87 -11.30 2.50
CA ALA A 145 1.51 -11.81 2.39
C ALA A 145 0.55 -10.91 3.19
N CYS A 146 -0.29 -10.14 2.50
CA CYS A 146 -1.28 -9.27 3.13
C CYS A 146 -2.47 -10.10 3.64
N TYR A 147 -2.64 -10.18 4.96
CA TYR A 147 -3.64 -10.98 5.66
C TYR A 147 -4.69 -10.11 6.36
N TYR A 148 -5.81 -9.93 5.67
CA TYR A 148 -6.96 -9.14 6.09
C TYR A 148 -7.75 -9.84 7.19
N GLY A 149 -7.74 -11.17 7.17
CA GLY A 149 -8.58 -11.97 8.04
C GLY A 149 -10.06 -11.80 7.72
N CYS A 150 -10.91 -12.24 8.64
CA CYS A 150 -12.33 -12.44 8.35
C CYS A 150 -13.23 -11.21 8.52
N LEU A 151 -12.85 -10.23 9.37
CA LEU A 151 -13.78 -9.18 9.85
C LEU A 151 -13.56 -7.80 9.25
N LEU A 152 -12.52 -7.60 8.43
CA LEU A 152 -12.29 -6.31 7.77
C LEU A 152 -13.23 -6.09 6.59
N VAL A 153 -13.48 -7.14 5.81
CA VAL A 153 -14.24 -7.04 4.54
C VAL A 153 -15.53 -7.85 4.55
N ARG A 154 -15.78 -8.62 5.62
CA ARG A 154 -17.04 -9.35 5.82
C ARG A 154 -17.60 -9.10 7.23
N PRO A 155 -18.94 -9.12 7.40
CA PRO A 155 -20.00 -9.23 6.39
C PRO A 155 -20.16 -8.00 5.47
N VAL A 156 -20.36 -8.26 4.18
CA VAL A 156 -20.38 -7.25 3.11
C VAL A 156 -21.40 -6.14 3.36
N GLU A 157 -22.54 -6.49 3.95
CA GLU A 157 -23.68 -5.60 4.17
C GLU A 157 -23.31 -4.36 4.97
N TYR A 158 -22.31 -4.45 5.84
CA TYR A 158 -21.91 -3.33 6.69
C TYR A 158 -20.42 -3.04 6.69
N THR A 159 -19.54 -3.95 6.27
CA THR A 159 -18.10 -3.66 6.17
C THR A 159 -17.63 -3.27 4.78
N GLY A 160 -18.40 -3.52 3.71
CA GLY A 160 -17.98 -3.62 2.30
C GLY A 160 -17.29 -2.41 1.62
N TYR A 161 -16.18 -1.93 2.18
CA TYR A 161 -15.29 -0.94 1.56
C TYR A 161 -14.29 -1.55 0.57
N ASP A 162 -14.19 -2.88 0.51
CA ASP A 162 -13.26 -3.66 -0.31
C ASP A 162 -13.90 -5.00 -0.71
N ASP A 163 -13.26 -5.75 -1.60
CA ASP A 163 -13.74 -7.04 -2.06
C ASP A 163 -13.74 -8.10 -0.92
N PRO A 164 -14.83 -8.87 -0.73
CA PRO A 164 -14.94 -9.82 0.37
C PRO A 164 -14.07 -11.07 0.24
N GLU A 165 -13.57 -11.37 -0.96
CA GLU A 165 -12.83 -12.60 -1.27
C GLU A 165 -11.38 -12.31 -1.72
N ASP A 166 -11.15 -11.22 -2.45
CA ASP A 166 -9.81 -10.77 -2.86
C ASP A 166 -9.59 -9.26 -2.60
N PRO A 167 -9.56 -8.82 -1.33
CA PRO A 167 -9.33 -7.42 -1.00
C PRO A 167 -7.92 -6.95 -1.40
N GLN A 168 -7.83 -5.68 -1.76
CA GLN A 168 -6.61 -5.05 -2.28
C GLN A 168 -6.16 -3.81 -1.49
N THR A 169 -6.97 -3.30 -0.56
CA THR A 169 -6.65 -2.04 0.14
C THR A 169 -5.34 -2.08 0.94
N MET A 170 -5.04 -3.17 1.65
CA MET A 170 -3.75 -3.36 2.33
C MET A 170 -2.61 -3.63 1.34
N ASP A 171 -2.90 -4.30 0.22
CA ASP A 171 -1.93 -4.58 -0.83
C ASP A 171 -1.43 -3.27 -1.43
N GLU A 172 -2.34 -2.35 -1.75
CA GLU A 172 -1.98 -1.03 -2.30
C GLU A 172 -1.22 -0.17 -1.29
N VAL A 173 -1.57 -0.25 0.00
CA VAL A 173 -0.78 0.41 1.06
C VAL A 173 0.63 -0.17 1.11
N MET A 174 0.78 -1.50 1.15
CA MET A 174 2.09 -2.16 1.22
C MET A 174 2.94 -1.94 -0.03
N LYS A 175 2.33 -1.91 -1.22
CA LYS A 175 3.01 -1.52 -2.48
C LYS A 175 3.50 -0.08 -2.42
N ALA A 176 2.71 0.84 -1.87
CA ALA A 176 3.15 2.23 -1.67
C ALA A 176 4.30 2.38 -0.67
N LEU A 177 4.43 1.46 0.28
CA LEU A 177 5.61 1.36 1.16
C LEU A 177 6.83 0.74 0.45
N GLY A 178 6.68 0.23 -0.77
CA GLY A 178 7.73 -0.37 -1.58
C GLY A 178 7.91 -1.88 -1.39
N ALA A 179 6.97 -2.56 -0.72
CA ALA A 179 7.02 -4.02 -0.55
C ALA A 179 6.53 -4.77 -1.81
N ASP A 180 7.08 -5.96 -2.02
CA ASP A 180 6.60 -6.93 -3.01
C ASP A 180 5.44 -7.71 -2.39
N VAL A 181 4.21 -7.25 -2.66
CA VAL A 181 2.99 -7.93 -2.18
C VAL A 181 2.71 -9.17 -3.02
N LEU A 182 2.55 -10.29 -2.35
CA LEU A 182 2.30 -11.58 -2.98
C LEU A 182 0.82 -11.83 -3.17
N ASP A 183 0.47 -12.38 -4.33
CA ASP A 183 -0.84 -12.98 -4.57
C ASP A 183 -0.90 -14.34 -3.86
N TRP A 184 -1.94 -14.55 -3.05
CA TRP A 184 -2.09 -15.76 -2.23
C TRP A 184 -3.54 -15.96 -1.79
N SER A 185 -3.92 -17.22 -1.55
CA SER A 185 -5.32 -17.62 -1.41
C SER A 185 -5.94 -17.42 -0.02
N HIS A 186 -5.15 -17.14 1.02
CA HIS A 186 -5.62 -17.11 2.40
C HIS A 186 -5.86 -15.69 2.95
N LYS A 187 -5.91 -14.67 2.08
CA LYS A 187 -6.08 -13.25 2.45
C LYS A 187 -7.19 -13.01 3.49
N VAL A 188 -8.34 -13.66 3.31
CA VAL A 188 -9.57 -13.46 4.12
C VAL A 188 -9.92 -14.64 5.01
N GLU A 189 -9.04 -15.65 5.09
CA GLU A 189 -9.27 -16.83 5.91
C GLU A 189 -9.29 -16.49 7.41
N CYS A 190 -10.02 -17.26 8.21
CA CYS A 190 -10.10 -17.01 9.64
C CYS A 190 -8.85 -17.54 10.36
N CYS A 191 -8.24 -16.73 11.24
CA CYS A 191 -7.10 -17.16 12.07
C CYS A 191 -7.50 -18.09 13.22
N GLY A 192 -8.80 -18.36 13.39
CA GLY A 192 -9.31 -19.26 14.42
C GLY A 192 -9.19 -18.72 15.85
N ALA A 193 -9.00 -17.41 16.05
CA ALA A 193 -8.68 -16.80 17.36
C ALA A 193 -9.54 -17.31 18.54
N ALA A 194 -10.86 -17.37 18.38
CA ALA A 194 -11.76 -17.88 19.41
C ALA A 194 -11.60 -19.39 19.65
N MET A 195 -11.36 -20.14 18.57
CA MET A 195 -11.21 -21.59 18.58
C MET A 195 -9.92 -22.04 19.24
N VAL A 196 -8.80 -21.31 19.10
CA VAL A 196 -7.55 -21.79 19.73
C VAL A 196 -7.65 -21.83 21.26
N THR A 197 -8.57 -21.07 21.86
CA THR A 197 -8.80 -21.08 23.31
C THR A 197 -9.74 -22.21 23.72
N SER A 198 -10.84 -22.46 22.98
CA SER A 198 -11.85 -23.47 23.36
C SER A 198 -11.59 -24.86 22.76
N ARG A 199 -11.00 -24.90 21.57
CA ARG A 199 -10.73 -26.06 20.71
C ARG A 199 -9.36 -25.91 20.03
N PRO A 200 -8.25 -26.02 20.80
CA PRO A 200 -6.90 -25.84 20.27
C PRO A 200 -6.60 -26.72 19.05
N ASP A 201 -7.18 -27.93 19.01
CA ASP A 201 -7.06 -28.86 17.89
C ASP A 201 -7.59 -28.28 16.56
N VAL A 202 -8.68 -27.53 16.61
CA VAL A 202 -9.25 -26.87 15.43
C VAL A 202 -8.50 -25.57 15.15
N GLY A 203 -8.26 -24.76 16.18
CA GLY A 203 -7.59 -23.47 16.04
C GLY A 203 -6.17 -23.60 15.48
N ASN A 204 -5.36 -24.53 16.00
CA ASN A 204 -4.00 -24.77 15.51
C ASN A 204 -3.99 -25.25 14.07
N ARG A 205 -4.95 -26.09 13.67
CA ARG A 205 -5.12 -26.51 12.27
C ARG A 205 -5.41 -25.34 11.33
N MET A 206 -6.28 -24.41 11.75
CA MET A 206 -6.58 -23.21 10.96
C MET A 206 -5.33 -22.33 10.79
N LEU A 207 -4.60 -22.10 11.88
CA LEU A 207 -3.34 -21.34 11.85
C LEU A 207 -2.29 -22.01 10.97
N TYR A 208 -2.17 -23.34 11.06
CA TYR A 208 -1.26 -24.12 10.23
C TYR A 208 -1.51 -23.88 8.73
N HIS A 209 -2.77 -23.93 8.29
CA HIS A 209 -3.09 -23.68 6.87
C HIS A 209 -2.75 -22.25 6.43
N VAL A 210 -3.02 -21.24 7.26
CA VAL A 210 -2.66 -19.85 6.92
C VAL A 210 -1.14 -19.68 6.81
N LEU A 211 -0.38 -20.17 7.80
CA LEU A 211 1.08 -20.07 7.83
C LEU A 211 1.72 -20.87 6.68
N GLN A 212 1.21 -22.08 6.43
CA GLN A 212 1.65 -22.92 5.32
C GLN A 212 1.34 -22.28 3.97
N GLY A 213 0.12 -21.78 3.77
CA GLY A 213 -0.28 -21.11 2.54
C GLY A 213 0.58 -19.87 2.24
N ALA A 214 0.89 -19.07 3.27
CA ALA A 214 1.83 -17.95 3.12
C ALA A 214 3.22 -18.43 2.69
N LYS A 215 3.76 -19.47 3.35
CA LYS A 215 5.09 -20.01 3.03
C LYS A 215 5.16 -20.60 1.63
N GLU A 216 4.16 -21.36 1.22
CA GLU A 216 4.06 -21.98 -0.11
C GLU A 216 3.93 -20.93 -1.23
N SER A 217 3.33 -19.78 -0.91
CA SER A 217 3.26 -18.62 -1.83
C SER A 217 4.60 -17.85 -1.92
N GLY A 218 5.61 -18.25 -1.16
CA GLY A 218 6.92 -17.61 -1.12
C GLY A 218 7.00 -16.39 -0.19
N ALA A 219 6.04 -16.23 0.71
CA ALA A 219 6.05 -15.15 1.70
C ALA A 219 7.22 -15.31 2.67
N GLU A 220 7.84 -14.19 3.00
CA GLU A 220 8.85 -14.09 4.03
C GLU A 220 8.32 -13.39 5.28
N CYS A 221 7.17 -12.72 5.19
CA CYS A 221 6.41 -12.17 6.31
C CYS A 221 4.91 -12.14 6.01
N ILE A 222 4.10 -11.98 7.06
CA ILE A 222 2.66 -11.73 6.96
C ILE A 222 2.36 -10.35 7.54
N VAL A 223 1.45 -9.61 6.90
CA VAL A 223 1.02 -8.29 7.34
C VAL A 223 -0.48 -8.31 7.69
N THR A 224 -0.87 -7.74 8.81
CA THR A 224 -2.28 -7.69 9.23
C THR A 224 -2.68 -6.35 9.84
N ALA A 225 -3.98 -6.12 10.01
CA ALA A 225 -4.55 -4.97 10.72
C ALA A 225 -5.43 -5.40 11.91
N CYS A 226 -5.35 -6.68 12.31
CA CYS A 226 -6.16 -7.23 13.39
C CYS A 226 -5.28 -7.75 14.53
N PRO A 227 -5.41 -7.21 15.75
CA PRO A 227 -4.59 -7.64 16.88
C PRO A 227 -4.85 -9.09 17.31
N LEU A 228 -6.05 -9.63 17.07
CA LEU A 228 -6.30 -11.05 17.29
C LEU A 228 -5.60 -11.92 16.23
N CYS A 229 -5.55 -11.47 14.97
CA CYS A 229 -4.82 -12.18 13.93
C CYS A 229 -3.32 -12.19 14.24
N MET A 230 -2.75 -11.04 14.60
CA MET A 230 -1.36 -10.92 15.06
C MET A 230 -1.09 -11.90 16.21
N LEU A 231 -1.84 -11.80 17.31
CA LEU A 231 -1.63 -12.63 18.48
C LEU A 231 -1.66 -14.13 18.16
N ASN A 232 -2.55 -14.57 17.25
CA ASN A 232 -2.63 -15.99 16.93
C ASN A 232 -1.55 -16.46 15.95
N LEU A 233 -1.20 -15.66 14.94
CA LEU A 233 -0.16 -16.03 13.97
C LEU A 233 1.26 -15.91 14.53
N ASP A 234 1.47 -14.98 15.47
CA ASP A 234 2.77 -14.70 16.09
C ASP A 234 2.99 -15.57 17.34
N MET A 235 2.26 -15.30 18.44
CA MET A 235 2.44 -15.99 19.73
C MET A 235 2.27 -17.51 19.63
N ARG A 236 1.32 -17.98 18.81
CA ARG A 236 1.00 -19.42 18.74
C ARG A 236 1.79 -20.16 17.66
N GLN A 237 2.63 -19.48 16.89
CA GLN A 237 3.41 -20.08 15.81
C GLN A 237 4.21 -21.28 16.32
N ALA A 238 4.93 -21.12 17.44
CA ALA A 238 5.75 -22.18 18.03
C ALA A 238 4.94 -23.44 18.41
N ALA A 239 3.68 -23.27 18.86
CA ALA A 239 2.80 -24.38 19.19
C ALA A 239 2.37 -25.13 17.92
N VAL A 240 1.98 -24.39 16.88
CA VAL A 240 1.61 -24.95 15.57
C VAL A 240 2.80 -25.67 14.92
N GLU A 241 3.99 -25.07 14.94
CA GLU A 241 5.22 -25.68 14.41
C GLU A 241 5.55 -27.02 15.09
N LYS A 242 5.35 -27.09 16.42
CA LYS A 242 5.57 -28.30 17.21
C LYS A 242 4.57 -29.39 16.86
N GLU A 243 3.29 -29.03 16.70
CA GLU A 243 2.21 -29.98 16.42
C GLU A 243 2.33 -30.58 15.00
N TYR A 244 2.68 -29.76 14.02
CA TYR A 244 2.76 -30.16 12.60
C TYR A 244 4.16 -30.46 12.10
N HIS A 245 5.16 -30.47 12.99
CA HIS A 245 6.57 -30.72 12.66
C HIS A 245 7.10 -29.89 11.48
N THR A 246 6.62 -28.64 11.38
CA THR A 246 6.95 -27.71 10.30
C THR A 246 7.55 -26.45 10.90
N LYS A 247 8.54 -25.85 10.22
CA LYS A 247 9.14 -24.58 10.64
C LYS A 247 8.74 -23.47 9.66
N PHE A 248 8.07 -22.46 10.18
CA PHE A 248 7.65 -21.30 9.43
C PHE A 248 8.66 -20.17 9.61
N ASN A 249 8.98 -19.84 10.88
CA ASN A 249 9.76 -18.67 11.28
C ASN A 249 9.34 -17.42 10.48
N LEU A 250 8.03 -17.22 10.34
CA LEU A 250 7.44 -16.10 9.60
C LEU A 250 7.15 -14.97 10.59
N PRO A 251 7.85 -13.83 10.52
CA PRO A 251 7.47 -12.67 11.29
C PRO A 251 6.13 -12.11 10.80
N ILE A 252 5.33 -11.66 11.75
CA ILE A 252 4.00 -11.08 11.52
C ILE A 252 4.08 -9.60 11.91
N TYR A 253 3.59 -8.72 11.06
CA TYR A 253 3.60 -7.28 11.33
C TYR A 253 2.20 -6.69 11.27
N TYR A 254 1.98 -5.62 12.03
CA TYR A 254 0.90 -4.72 11.71
C TYR A 254 1.26 -3.82 10.52
N VAL A 255 0.29 -3.52 9.67
CA VAL A 255 0.46 -2.55 8.58
C VAL A 255 0.92 -1.18 9.10
N THR A 256 0.51 -0.80 10.30
CA THR A 256 0.88 0.45 10.99
C THR A 256 2.34 0.47 11.43
N GLU A 257 2.88 -0.68 11.88
CA GLU A 257 4.29 -0.81 12.21
C GLU A 257 5.16 -0.59 10.98
N LEU A 258 4.81 -1.27 9.88
CA LEU A 258 5.55 -1.19 8.63
C LEU A 258 5.46 0.20 7.99
N LEU A 259 4.30 0.85 8.06
CA LEU A 259 4.15 2.23 7.59
C LEU A 259 5.06 3.18 8.35
N ALA A 260 5.00 3.17 9.68
CA ALA A 260 5.79 4.07 10.51
C ALA A 260 7.31 3.80 10.34
N PHE A 261 7.71 2.52 10.30
CA PHE A 261 9.09 2.13 10.02
C PHE A 261 9.57 2.60 8.64
N ALA A 262 8.76 2.41 7.59
CA ALA A 262 9.11 2.87 6.24
C ALA A 262 9.18 4.41 6.13
N CYS A 263 8.52 5.12 7.04
CA CYS A 263 8.61 6.57 7.17
C CYS A 263 9.78 7.05 8.06
N GLY A 264 10.55 6.11 8.65
CA GLY A 264 11.81 6.40 9.32
C GLY A 264 11.85 6.09 10.82
N ASP A 265 10.75 5.60 11.41
CA ASP A 265 10.76 5.20 12.82
C ASP A 265 11.61 3.94 13.07
N ALA A 266 12.18 3.86 14.28
CA ALA A 266 12.92 2.68 14.71
C ALA A 266 11.95 1.54 15.11
N PRO A 267 12.33 0.25 14.93
CA PRO A 267 11.50 -0.89 15.32
C PRO A 267 10.97 -0.82 16.77
N GLU A 268 11.78 -0.32 17.69
CA GLU A 268 11.43 -0.19 19.12
C GLU A 268 10.37 0.89 19.36
N THR A 269 10.35 1.93 18.52
CA THR A 269 9.38 3.03 18.62
C THR A 269 7.97 2.56 18.29
N VAL A 270 7.86 1.61 17.37
CA VAL A 270 6.60 1.04 16.90
C VAL A 270 6.25 -0.30 17.55
N GLY A 271 7.11 -0.81 18.44
CA GLY A 271 6.84 -2.00 19.26
C GLY A 271 7.20 -3.35 18.64
N ILE A 272 7.92 -3.39 17.51
CA ILE A 272 8.28 -4.64 16.81
C ILE A 272 9.18 -5.55 17.67
N ASN A 273 9.96 -4.97 18.59
CA ASN A 273 10.76 -5.71 19.55
C ASN A 273 9.94 -6.49 20.60
N LYS A 274 8.61 -6.36 20.58
CA LYS A 274 7.68 -7.06 21.48
C LYS A 274 7.05 -8.30 20.84
N HIS A 275 7.30 -8.56 19.55
CA HIS A 275 6.79 -9.74 18.85
C HIS A 275 7.35 -11.03 19.46
N PHE A 276 6.57 -12.11 19.43
CA PHE A 276 6.97 -13.42 19.93
C PHE A 276 7.92 -14.12 18.95
N VAL A 277 7.68 -13.99 17.64
CA VAL A 277 8.63 -14.36 16.59
C VAL A 277 9.51 -13.16 16.30
N ASP A 278 10.83 -13.33 16.41
CA ASP A 278 11.77 -12.23 16.22
C ASP A 278 11.70 -11.67 14.80
N ALA A 279 11.15 -10.45 14.70
CA ALA A 279 10.84 -9.79 13.44
C ALA A 279 11.95 -8.82 13.00
N ILE A 280 12.79 -8.34 13.92
CA ILE A 280 13.83 -7.35 13.62
C ILE A 280 14.88 -7.87 12.61
N PRO A 281 15.38 -9.12 12.69
CA PRO A 281 16.36 -9.63 11.73
C PRO A 281 15.87 -9.55 10.29
N TYR A 282 14.59 -9.83 10.05
CA TYR A 282 14.02 -9.75 8.70
C TYR A 282 13.94 -8.30 8.21
N LEU A 283 13.54 -7.34 9.05
CA LEU A 283 13.55 -5.92 8.68
C LEU A 283 14.95 -5.41 8.34
N ASN A 284 15.97 -5.84 9.08
CA ASN A 284 17.35 -5.46 8.78
C ASN A 284 17.82 -6.02 7.43
N GLU A 285 17.43 -7.25 7.11
CA GLU A 285 17.68 -7.84 5.80
C GLU A 285 16.94 -7.07 4.69
N VAL A 286 15.68 -6.66 4.90
CA VAL A 286 14.94 -5.81 3.95
C VAL A 286 15.65 -4.47 3.75
N LYS A 287 16.13 -3.79 4.81
CA LYS A 287 16.91 -2.55 4.67
C LYS A 287 18.16 -2.74 3.81
N LYS A 288 18.87 -3.86 4.01
CA LYS A 288 20.04 -4.22 3.22
C LYS A 288 19.67 -4.43 1.74
N ARG A 289 18.61 -5.19 1.47
CA ARG A 289 18.11 -5.42 0.09
C ARG A 289 17.72 -4.10 -0.58
N ALA A 290 17.07 -3.19 0.12
CA ALA A 290 16.71 -1.87 -0.38
C ALA A 290 17.96 -1.04 -0.75
N ALA A 291 18.98 -1.01 0.12
CA ALA A 291 20.24 -0.32 -0.16
C ALA A 291 21.00 -0.92 -1.34
N GLU A 292 21.01 -2.25 -1.48
CA GLU A 292 21.61 -2.94 -2.62
C GLU A 292 20.86 -2.62 -3.92
N ALA A 293 19.52 -2.61 -3.90
CA ALA A 293 18.71 -2.26 -5.06
C ALA A 293 18.94 -0.80 -5.50
N GLU A 294 19.03 0.14 -4.55
CA GLU A 294 19.33 1.54 -4.84
C GLU A 294 20.74 1.70 -5.46
N ALA A 295 21.75 1.04 -4.89
CA ALA A 295 23.11 1.07 -5.42
C ALA A 295 23.19 0.49 -6.84
N GLN A 296 22.46 -0.60 -7.12
CA GLN A 296 22.38 -1.19 -8.45
C GLN A 296 21.67 -0.27 -9.45
N ALA A 297 20.58 0.38 -9.05
CA ALA A 297 19.87 1.33 -9.89
C ALA A 297 20.75 2.54 -10.28
N ARG A 298 21.47 3.12 -9.29
CA ARG A 298 22.44 4.20 -9.54
C ARG A 298 23.55 3.76 -10.49
N ALA A 299 24.15 2.58 -10.27
CA ALA A 299 25.20 2.06 -11.15
C ALA A 299 24.72 1.78 -12.58
N GLN A 300 23.46 1.39 -12.78
CA GLN A 300 22.87 1.23 -14.12
C GLN A 300 22.63 2.58 -14.81
N GLN A 301 22.21 3.60 -14.05
CA GLN A 301 22.03 4.95 -14.56
C GLN A 301 23.37 5.57 -14.97
N ASP A 302 24.39 5.47 -14.11
CA ASP A 302 25.75 5.96 -14.39
C ASP A 302 26.35 5.28 -15.62
N LYS A 303 26.15 3.96 -15.78
CA LYS A 303 26.58 3.21 -16.98
C LYS A 303 25.84 3.66 -18.24
N LYS A 304 24.56 4.00 -18.14
CA LYS A 304 23.77 4.47 -19.29
C LYS A 304 24.25 5.85 -19.74
N GLU A 305 24.61 6.72 -18.80
CA GLU A 305 25.22 8.04 -19.05
C GLU A 305 26.63 7.90 -19.62
N THR A 306 27.52 7.07 -19.05
CA THR A 306 28.88 6.86 -19.60
C THR A 306 28.88 6.19 -20.98
N VAL A 307 27.95 5.27 -21.28
CA VAL A 307 27.81 4.68 -22.64
C VAL A 307 27.26 5.70 -23.65
N THR A 308 26.63 6.78 -23.19
CA THR A 308 26.27 7.91 -24.07
C THR A 308 27.43 8.88 -24.30
N GLU A 309 28.45 8.88 -23.46
CA GLU A 309 29.64 9.74 -23.56
C GLU A 309 30.86 9.11 -24.25
N ASP A 310 30.87 7.80 -24.53
CA ASP A 310 31.96 7.16 -25.31
C ASP A 310 32.06 7.80 -26.73
N PRO A 311 33.15 8.54 -27.05
CA PRO A 311 33.30 9.25 -28.32
C PRO A 311 33.25 8.33 -29.53
N GLU A 312 33.71 7.08 -29.40
CA GLU A 312 33.77 6.11 -30.49
C GLU A 312 32.37 5.55 -30.80
N LEU A 313 31.56 5.35 -29.75
CA LEU A 313 30.19 4.87 -29.83
C LEU A 313 29.23 5.98 -30.29
N LEU A 314 29.46 7.22 -29.86
CA LEU A 314 28.78 8.42 -30.36
C LEU A 314 29.04 8.60 -31.85
N GLN A 315 30.30 8.49 -32.29
CA GLN A 315 30.66 8.58 -33.71
C GLN A 315 30.01 7.46 -34.53
N LYS A 316 29.94 6.23 -33.99
CA LYS A 316 29.27 5.10 -34.65
C LYS A 316 27.76 5.34 -34.81
N LYS A 317 27.10 5.95 -33.81
CA LYS A 317 25.68 6.36 -33.88
C LYS A 317 25.46 7.46 -34.90
N ILE A 318 26.32 8.48 -34.93
CA ILE A 318 26.28 9.56 -35.93
C ILE A 318 26.41 8.97 -37.35
N ASN A 319 27.39 8.08 -37.58
CA ASN A 319 27.60 7.44 -38.89
C ASN A 319 26.40 6.57 -39.31
N SER A 320 25.75 5.89 -38.37
CA SER A 320 24.51 5.14 -38.62
C SER A 320 23.35 6.07 -38.99
N MET A 321 23.23 7.21 -38.30
CA MET A 321 22.22 8.21 -38.56
C MET A 321 22.43 8.86 -39.94
N ILE A 322 23.66 9.19 -40.32
CA ILE A 322 24.00 9.68 -41.67
C ILE A 322 23.51 8.69 -42.74
N LYS A 323 23.78 7.39 -42.58
CA LYS A 323 23.28 6.34 -43.51
C LYS A 323 21.74 6.29 -43.58
N ALA A 324 21.04 6.58 -42.49
CA ALA A 324 19.58 6.63 -42.49
C ALA A 324 19.05 7.83 -43.29
N PHE A 325 19.69 8.99 -43.15
CA PHE A 325 19.39 10.17 -43.96
C PHE A 325 19.70 9.96 -45.45
N GLU A 326 20.73 9.18 -45.79
CA GLU A 326 21.07 8.83 -47.18
C GLU A 326 20.09 7.85 -47.82
N LYS A 327 19.63 6.85 -47.06
CA LYS A 327 18.74 5.79 -47.59
C LYS A 327 17.27 6.16 -47.60
N GLY A 328 16.84 7.16 -46.83
CA GLY A 328 15.44 7.52 -46.69
C GLY A 328 15.23 8.98 -46.28
N PRO A 329 15.64 9.95 -47.11
CA PRO A 329 15.60 11.37 -46.79
C PRO A 329 14.18 11.85 -46.46
N ASP A 330 13.15 11.40 -47.20
CA ASP A 330 11.75 11.79 -46.97
C ASP A 330 11.25 11.34 -45.59
N LYS A 331 11.56 10.11 -45.22
CA LYS A 331 11.17 9.53 -43.93
C LYS A 331 11.89 10.22 -42.77
N MET A 332 13.13 10.67 -42.97
CA MET A 332 13.89 11.38 -41.95
C MET A 332 13.46 12.84 -41.83
N ALA A 333 13.11 13.48 -42.95
CA ALA A 333 12.57 14.83 -42.95
C ALA A 333 11.20 14.90 -42.23
N GLY A 334 10.30 13.95 -42.49
CA GLY A 334 9.01 13.85 -41.80
C GLY A 334 9.10 13.49 -40.31
N ARG A 335 10.29 13.10 -39.80
CA ARG A 335 10.55 12.93 -38.37
C ARG A 335 11.01 14.20 -37.68
N LEU A 336 11.38 15.23 -38.45
CA LEU A 336 11.90 16.50 -37.97
C LEU A 336 10.88 17.63 -38.13
N LEU A 337 10.05 17.59 -39.16
CA LEU A 337 9.02 18.60 -39.44
C LEU A 337 7.70 17.90 -39.75
N ASP A 338 6.64 18.27 -39.02
CA ASP A 338 5.31 17.70 -39.20
C ASP A 338 4.56 18.28 -40.42
N ASP A 339 5.01 19.43 -40.93
CA ASP A 339 4.47 20.05 -42.14
C ASP A 339 5.02 19.35 -43.39
N GLU A 340 4.14 18.68 -44.15
CA GLU A 340 4.51 17.90 -45.35
C GLU A 340 5.22 18.73 -46.42
N SER A 341 4.84 20.01 -46.59
CA SER A 341 5.45 20.89 -47.60
C SER A 341 6.87 21.27 -47.21
N ARG A 342 7.11 21.53 -45.92
CA ARG A 342 8.44 21.85 -45.38
C ARG A 342 9.31 20.60 -45.29
N ALA A 343 8.73 19.45 -44.94
CA ALA A 343 9.42 18.16 -44.90
C ALA A 343 9.93 17.75 -46.30
N SER A 344 9.14 17.98 -47.36
CA SER A 344 9.58 17.73 -48.73
C SER A 344 10.79 18.60 -49.13
N VAL A 345 10.76 19.89 -48.81
CA VAL A 345 11.90 20.80 -49.05
C VAL A 345 13.12 20.38 -48.23
N LEU A 346 12.93 19.94 -46.99
CA LEU A 346 14.01 19.43 -46.15
C LEU A 346 14.63 18.14 -46.73
N ALA A 347 13.83 17.24 -47.29
CA ALA A 347 14.30 16.02 -47.93
C ALA A 347 15.20 16.30 -49.15
N GLU A 348 14.86 17.33 -49.95
CA GLU A 348 15.72 17.81 -51.04
C GLU A 348 17.04 18.37 -50.52
N ILE A 349 17.01 19.15 -49.43
CA ILE A 349 18.22 19.72 -48.81
C ILE A 349 19.13 18.61 -48.27
N ILE A 350 18.56 17.60 -47.59
CA ILE A 350 19.29 16.45 -47.05
C ILE A 350 19.98 15.66 -48.19
N SER A 351 19.30 15.54 -49.33
CA SER A 351 19.80 14.79 -50.49
C SER A 351 20.92 15.53 -51.21
N ASN A 352 20.84 16.86 -51.30
CA ASN A 352 21.75 17.69 -52.11
C ASN A 352 22.91 18.32 -51.32
N ASP A 353 22.81 18.47 -50.00
CA ASP A 353 23.82 19.12 -49.16
C ASP A 353 24.30 18.18 -48.04
N GLU A 354 25.44 17.53 -48.30
CA GLU A 354 26.08 16.61 -47.36
C GLU A 354 26.45 17.28 -46.02
N LYS A 355 26.83 18.56 -46.02
CA LYS A 355 27.19 19.27 -44.78
C LYS A 355 25.97 19.48 -43.90
N LYS A 356 24.85 19.90 -44.49
CA LYS A 356 23.58 20.06 -43.77
C LYS A 356 23.04 18.71 -43.28
N ARG A 357 23.14 17.66 -44.10
CA ARG A 357 22.79 16.28 -43.72
C ARG A 357 23.59 15.80 -42.51
N ASN A 358 24.91 15.90 -42.57
CA ASN A 358 25.78 15.43 -41.49
C ASN A 358 25.54 16.22 -40.20
N LYS A 359 25.26 17.54 -40.32
CA LYS A 359 24.92 18.36 -39.16
C LYS A 359 23.59 17.98 -38.52
N LEU A 360 22.58 17.67 -39.32
CA LEU A 360 21.29 17.17 -38.82
C LEU A 360 21.44 15.79 -38.20
N ALA A 361 22.25 14.90 -38.77
CA ALA A 361 22.51 13.57 -38.22
C ALA A 361 23.24 13.63 -36.86
N GLU A 362 24.21 14.55 -36.71
CA GLU A 362 24.90 14.82 -35.44
C GLU A 362 23.92 15.34 -34.38
N LEU A 363 23.11 16.34 -34.73
CA LEU A 363 22.11 16.93 -33.83
C LEU A 363 21.01 15.92 -33.48
N MET A 364 20.61 15.05 -34.41
CA MET A 364 19.63 14.00 -34.12
C MET A 364 20.10 12.98 -33.09
N VAL A 365 21.42 12.81 -32.92
CA VAL A 365 22.01 11.91 -31.92
C VAL A 365 22.30 12.64 -30.61
N SER A 366 22.67 13.92 -30.66
CA SER A 366 23.09 14.71 -29.49
C SER A 366 21.97 15.53 -28.84
N ASP A 367 21.05 16.11 -29.62
CA ASP A 367 19.99 17.00 -29.15
C ASP A 367 18.88 17.10 -30.21
N LYS A 368 17.84 16.28 -30.06
CA LYS A 368 16.73 16.17 -31.01
C LYS A 368 15.97 17.50 -31.18
N ASP A 369 15.81 18.26 -30.11
CA ASP A 369 15.07 19.53 -30.16
C ASP A 369 15.85 20.60 -30.92
N LYS A 370 17.18 20.62 -30.79
CA LYS A 370 18.04 21.45 -31.66
C LYS A 370 18.00 20.99 -33.11
N ALA A 371 17.96 19.69 -33.38
CA ALA A 371 17.84 19.17 -34.75
C ALA A 371 16.57 19.68 -35.45
N VAL A 372 15.43 19.69 -34.76
CA VAL A 372 14.16 20.24 -35.29
C VAL A 372 14.28 21.72 -35.63
N LYS A 373 14.84 22.53 -34.71
CA LYS A 373 15.02 23.97 -34.94
C LYS A 373 15.96 24.29 -36.11
N VAL A 374 17.06 23.53 -36.25
CA VAL A 374 18.02 23.70 -37.34
C VAL A 374 17.43 23.24 -38.68
N ALA A 375 16.66 22.16 -38.68
CA ALA A 375 15.94 21.70 -39.87
C ALA A 375 14.95 22.76 -40.38
N ASP A 376 14.19 23.36 -39.47
CA ASP A 376 13.25 24.44 -39.79
C ASP A 376 13.95 25.69 -40.34
N ALA A 377 15.11 26.04 -39.78
CA ALA A 377 15.94 27.14 -40.27
C ALA A 377 16.50 26.87 -41.68
N PHE A 378 16.93 25.64 -41.98
CA PHE A 378 17.41 25.25 -43.31
C PHE A 378 16.32 25.36 -44.37
N VAL A 379 15.11 24.89 -44.07
CA VAL A 379 13.96 25.02 -44.98
C VAL A 379 13.59 26.48 -45.19
N THR A 380 13.54 27.27 -44.12
CA THR A 380 13.21 28.71 -44.20
C THR A 380 14.22 29.47 -45.06
N GLY A 381 15.52 29.16 -44.94
CA GLY A 381 16.57 29.77 -45.76
C GLY A 381 16.47 29.36 -47.23
N GLU A 382 16.14 28.09 -47.51
CA GLU A 382 16.02 27.59 -48.88
C GLU A 382 14.78 28.15 -49.59
N LEU A 383 13.64 28.23 -48.89
CA LEU A 383 12.42 28.85 -49.41
C LEU A 383 12.60 30.34 -49.72
N LYS A 384 13.41 31.07 -48.94
CA LYS A 384 13.77 32.46 -49.25
C LYS A 384 14.59 32.59 -50.52
N LYS A 385 15.51 31.66 -50.79
CA LYS A 385 16.31 31.64 -52.02
C LYS A 385 15.52 31.25 -53.27
N ARG A 386 14.40 30.53 -53.11
CA ARG A 386 13.50 30.13 -54.20
C ARG A 386 12.45 31.19 -54.57
N ASN A 387 12.29 32.22 -53.72
CA ASN A 387 11.37 33.35 -53.91
C ASN A 387 12.10 34.66 -54.25
N GLU A 388 13.39 34.59 -54.63
CA GLU A 388 14.10 35.56 -55.48
C GLU A 388 14.13 35.01 -56.90
#